data_AF-F4XHR1-F1
#
_entry.id   AF-F4XHR1-F1
#
_cell.length_a   1.000
_cell.length_b   1.000
_cell.length_c   1.000
_cell.angle_alpha   90.00
_cell.angle_beta   90.00
_cell.angle_gamma   90.00
#
_symmetry.space_group_name_H-M   'P 1'
#
loop_
_entity.id
_entity.type
_entity.pdbx_description
1 polymer ?
#
loop_
_entity_poly.entity_id
_entity_poly.type
_entity_poly.pdbx_seq_one_letter_code
_entity_poly.pdbx_strand_id
1 'polypeptide(L)'
;MQSAKPTKKGANKMNNPMTYIQNGDYLIPDLKLSQQPEKPLGKYGRMRKTYLKEHRPILYNQMLLSEKLYPHLLEIDETAQSRL
;
A
#
# COMPACT_ATOMS: atom_id res chain seq x y z
N MET A 1 -39.07 -12.61 41.17
CA MET A 1 -37.68 -12.12 40.98
C MET A 1 -37.36 -12.23 39.50
N GLN A 2 -37.42 -11.13 38.75
CA GLN A 2 -37.09 -11.10 37.33
C GLN A 2 -35.65 -10.62 37.19
N SER A 3 -34.75 -11.50 36.77
CA SER A 3 -33.35 -11.16 36.49
C SER A 3 -33.11 -11.36 35.00
N ALA A 4 -32.96 -10.26 34.27
CA ALA A 4 -32.80 -10.24 32.82
C ALA A 4 -31.54 -10.99 32.37
N LYS A 5 -31.67 -11.82 31.32
CA LYS A 5 -30.53 -12.48 30.66
C LYS A 5 -29.68 -11.42 29.94
N PRO A 6 -28.35 -11.38 30.10
CA PRO A 6 -27.53 -10.47 29.33
C PRO A 6 -27.52 -10.90 27.86
N THR A 7 -28.02 -10.00 27.00
CA THR A 7 -28.04 -10.13 25.55
C THR A 7 -26.62 -10.07 24.98
N LYS A 8 -26.21 -11.07 24.20
CA LYS A 8 -24.95 -11.05 23.44
C LYS A 8 -25.04 -9.97 22.35
N LYS A 9 -24.51 -8.79 22.63
CA LYS A 9 -24.43 -7.69 21.66
C LYS A 9 -23.38 -8.05 20.60
N GLY A 10 -23.80 -8.04 19.34
CA GLY A 10 -22.99 -8.45 18.20
C GLY A 10 -21.67 -7.70 18.11
N ALA A 11 -20.56 -8.43 18.23
CA ALA A 11 -19.28 -7.97 17.74
C ALA A 11 -19.28 -8.22 16.23
N ASN A 12 -19.45 -7.16 15.44
CA ASN A 12 -19.17 -7.21 14.01
C ASN A 12 -17.68 -7.53 13.85
N LYS A 13 -17.36 -8.81 13.63
CA LYS A 13 -15.99 -9.25 13.37
C LYS A 13 -15.59 -8.66 12.03
N MET A 14 -14.88 -7.53 12.05
CA MET A 14 -14.01 -7.19 10.92
C MET A 14 -12.91 -8.25 10.89
N ASN A 15 -13.15 -9.25 10.07
CA ASN A 15 -12.29 -10.37 9.74
C ASN A 15 -11.14 -9.89 8.85
N ASN A 16 -10.21 -9.14 9.44
CA ASN A 16 -8.84 -9.09 8.95
C ASN A 16 -7.99 -9.91 9.93
N PRO A 17 -7.60 -11.16 9.60
CA PRO A 17 -6.71 -11.94 10.46
C PRO A 17 -5.33 -11.28 10.41
N MET A 18 -5.14 -10.22 11.20
CA MET A 18 -3.85 -9.58 11.37
C MET A 18 -2.90 -10.62 11.98
N THR A 19 -1.84 -10.95 11.27
CA THR A 19 -0.72 -11.69 11.83
C THR A 19 0.01 -10.77 12.81
N TYR A 20 0.51 -11.32 13.92
CA TYR A 20 1.23 -10.56 14.95
C TYR A 20 2.59 -11.21 15.22
N ILE A 21 3.60 -10.38 15.51
CA ILE A 21 4.94 -10.77 15.91
C ILE A 21 5.11 -10.40 17.39
N GLN A 22 5.63 -11.32 18.20
CA GLN A 22 5.91 -11.07 19.61
C GLN A 22 7.27 -10.39 19.77
N ASN A 23 7.28 -9.17 20.30
CA ASN A 23 8.48 -8.41 20.62
C ASN A 23 8.47 -8.09 22.12
N GLY A 24 9.16 -8.92 22.89
CA GLY A 24 9.12 -8.86 24.36
C GLY A 24 7.71 -9.18 24.88
N ASP A 25 7.13 -8.24 25.62
CA ASP A 25 5.79 -8.36 26.21
C ASP A 25 4.67 -7.87 25.27
N TYR A 26 5.01 -7.39 24.08
CA TYR A 26 4.06 -6.79 23.13
C TYR A 26 3.84 -7.67 21.89
N LEU A 27 2.59 -7.69 21.42
CA LEU A 27 2.21 -8.22 20.10
C LEU A 27 2.10 -7.07 19.11
N ILE A 28 3.01 -7.05 18.13
CA ILE A 28 3.05 -6.03 17.09
C ILE A 28 2.45 -6.60 15.81
N PRO A 29 1.54 -5.90 15.12
CA PRO A 29 1.04 -6.35 13.83
C PRO A 29 2.17 -6.61 12.83
N ASP A 30 2.12 -7.76 12.17
CA ASP A 30 3.04 -8.17 11.10
C ASP A 30 2.70 -7.38 9.83
N LEU A 31 3.22 -6.16 9.77
CA LEU A 31 3.07 -5.27 8.63
C LEU A 31 4.09 -5.65 7.55
N LYS A 32 3.61 -6.33 6.51
CA LYS A 32 4.41 -6.62 5.32
C LYS A 32 4.08 -5.63 4.21
N LEU A 33 5.12 -5.08 3.58
CA LEU A 33 4.96 -4.34 2.34
C LEU A 33 4.51 -5.29 1.23
N SER A 34 3.69 -4.77 0.30
CA SER A 34 3.41 -5.48 -0.95
C SER A 34 4.72 -5.71 -1.71
N GLN A 35 4.88 -6.88 -2.32
CA GLN A 35 6.06 -7.13 -3.15
C GLN A 35 5.99 -6.23 -4.38
N GLN A 36 6.94 -5.31 -4.50
CA GLN A 36 7.12 -4.50 -5.70
C GLN A 36 8.07 -5.22 -6.68
N PRO A 37 7.89 -5.02 -8.00
CA PRO A 37 8.81 -5.59 -8.97
C PRO A 37 10.23 -5.07 -8.75
N GLU A 38 11.22 -5.97 -8.68
CA GLU A 38 12.63 -5.63 -8.45
C GLU A 38 13.31 -4.96 -9.66
N LYS A 39 12.59 -4.76 -10.76
CA LYS A 39 13.14 -4.17 -11.99
C LYS A 39 13.53 -2.72 -11.73
N PRO A 40 14.79 -2.31 -11.97
CA PRO A 40 15.22 -0.94 -11.76
C PRO A 40 14.55 0.02 -12.75
N LEU A 41 14.36 1.26 -12.32
CA LEU A 41 13.71 2.29 -13.14
C LEU A 41 14.67 2.89 -14.18
N GLY A 42 14.29 2.83 -15.47
CA GLY A 42 15.05 3.41 -16.56
C GLY A 42 14.96 4.95 -16.65
N LYS A 43 15.40 5.50 -17.78
CA LYS A 43 15.49 6.95 -18.00
C LYS A 43 14.12 7.61 -17.98
N TYR A 44 13.17 7.04 -18.72
CA TYR A 44 11.85 7.65 -18.91
C TYR A 44 10.99 7.53 -17.66
N GLY A 45 11.10 6.41 -16.95
CA GLY A 45 10.50 6.27 -15.62
C GLY A 45 10.99 7.33 -14.63
N ARG A 46 12.31 7.58 -14.56
CA ARG A 46 12.88 8.62 -13.69
C ARG A 46 12.44 10.03 -14.07
N MET A 47 12.39 10.35 -15.37
CA MET A 47 11.84 11.62 -15.86
C MET A 47 10.37 11.80 -15.49
N ARG A 48 9.56 10.74 -15.59
CA ARG A 48 8.15 10.81 -15.20
C ARG A 48 8.00 11.07 -13.70
N LYS A 49 8.84 10.46 -12.88
CA LYS A 49 8.88 10.68 -11.43
C LYS A 49 9.18 12.14 -11.07
N THR A 50 10.21 12.75 -11.68
CA THR A 50 10.56 14.15 -11.42
C THR A 50 9.43 15.09 -11.85
N TYR A 51 8.87 14.87 -13.05
CA TYR A 51 7.73 15.65 -13.54
C TYR A 51 6.52 15.59 -12.58
N LEU A 52 6.17 14.39 -12.10
CA LEU A 52 5.06 14.22 -11.15
C LEU A 52 5.31 14.97 -9.84
N LYS A 53 6.55 14.96 -9.34
CA LYS A 53 6.91 15.63 -8.09
C LYS A 53 6.86 17.16 -8.23
N GLU A 54 7.34 17.70 -9.35
CA GLU A 54 7.47 19.15 -9.56
C GLU A 54 6.16 19.78 -10.04
N HIS A 55 5.45 19.14 -10.97
CA HIS A 55 4.28 19.72 -11.62
C HIS A 55 2.94 19.17 -11.14
N ARG A 56 2.92 17.98 -10.51
CA ARG A 56 1.68 17.32 -10.06
C ARG A 56 1.81 16.67 -8.68
N PRO A 57 2.20 17.43 -7.63
CA PRO A 57 2.51 16.87 -6.31
C PRO A 57 1.32 16.13 -5.68
N ILE A 58 0.09 16.58 -5.90
CA ILE A 58 -1.13 15.90 -5.40
C ILE A 58 -1.24 14.50 -6.00
N LEU A 59 -1.10 14.37 -7.32
CA LEU A 59 -1.17 13.09 -8.02
C LEU A 59 -0.01 12.18 -7.61
N TYR A 60 1.20 12.73 -7.46
CA TYR A 60 2.35 11.99 -6.96
C TYR A 60 2.07 11.38 -5.58
N ASN A 61 1.59 12.19 -4.63
CA ASN A 61 1.29 11.74 -3.27
C ASN A 61 0.14 10.72 -3.27
N GLN A 62 -0.90 10.93 -4.07
CA GLN A 62 -1.99 9.96 -4.20
C GLN A 62 -1.50 8.59 -4.70
N MET A 63 -0.63 8.56 -5.71
CA MET A 63 -0.06 7.31 -6.23
C MET A 63 0.94 6.69 -5.26
N LEU A 64 1.69 7.50 -4.51
CA LEU A 64 2.62 7.03 -3.48
C LEU A 64 1.88 6.34 -2.33
N LEU A 65 0.83 6.98 -1.81
CA LEU A 65 0.03 6.47 -0.69
C LEU A 65 -0.84 5.25 -1.08
N SER A 66 -1.17 5.11 -2.36
CA SER A 66 -1.90 3.94 -2.87
C SER A 66 -0.98 2.84 -3.40
N GLU A 67 0.35 2.96 -3.23
CA GLU A 67 1.37 2.02 -3.72
C GLU A 67 1.39 1.82 -5.25
N LYS A 68 0.67 2.65 -6.01
CA LYS A 68 0.56 2.57 -7.49
C LYS A 68 1.64 3.33 -8.23
N LEU A 69 2.47 4.11 -7.53
CA LEU A 69 3.50 4.93 -8.14
C LEU A 69 4.52 4.09 -8.92
N TYR A 70 5.08 3.05 -8.29
CA TYR A 70 6.16 2.28 -8.90
C TYR A 70 5.72 1.52 -10.16
N PRO A 71 4.60 0.78 -10.16
CA PRO A 71 4.08 0.13 -11.37
C PRO A 71 3.82 1.12 -12.51
N HIS A 72 3.26 2.30 -12.21
CA HIS A 72 3.01 3.33 -13.22
C HIS A 72 4.30 3.83 -13.88
N LEU A 73 5.35 4.06 -13.09
CA LEU A 73 6.64 4.52 -13.63
C LEU A 73 7.29 3.44 -14.51
N LEU A 74 7.15 2.17 -14.15
CA LEU A 74 7.65 1.03 -14.92
C LEU A 74 6.95 0.91 -16.28
N GLU A 75 5.62 1.00 -16.28
CA GLU A 75 4.79 0.97 -17.49
C GLU A 75 5.19 2.07 -18.49
N ILE A 76 5.43 3.28 -17.99
CA ILE A 76 5.87 4.41 -18.81
C ILE A 76 7.26 4.17 -19.40
N ASP A 77 8.18 3.60 -18.61
CA ASP A 77 9.52 3.27 -19.06
C ASP A 77 9.51 2.20 -20.16
N GLU A 78 8.71 1.15 -19.98
CA GLU A 78 8.51 0.08 -20.97
C GLU A 78 7.84 0.57 -22.25
N THR A 79 6.82 1.43 -22.11
CA THR A 79 6.10 2.03 -23.24
C THR A 79 7.04 2.92 -24.05
N ALA A 80 7.90 3.70 -23.39
CA ALA A 80 8.88 4.53 -24.05
C ALA A 80 9.93 3.68 -24.77
N GLN A 81 10.44 2.63 -24.11
CA GLN A 81 11.43 1.73 -24.69
C GLN A 81 10.89 0.94 -25.90
N SER A 82 9.61 0.56 -25.88
CA SER A 82 8.97 -0.20 -26.97
C SER A 82 8.72 0.64 -28.23
N ARG A 83 8.82 1.96 -28.14
CA ARG A 83 8.57 2.90 -29.25
C ARG A 83 9.85 3.46 -29.86
N LEU A 84 11.01 3.12 -29.30
CA LEU A 84 12.33 3.42 -29.84
C LEU A 84 12.73 2.33 -30.84
#